data_AF-A0A158JFR5-F1
#
_entry.id   AF-A0A158JFR5-F1
#
_cell.length_a   1.000
_cell.length_b   1.000
_cell.length_c   1.000
_cell.angle_alpha   90.00
_cell.angle_beta   90.00
_cell.angle_gamma   90.00
#
_symmetry.space_group_name_H-M   'P 1'
#
loop_
_entity.id
_entity.type
_entity.pdbx_description
1 polymer ?
#
loop_
_entity_poly.entity_id
_entity_poly.type
_entity_poly.pdbx_seq_one_letter_code
_entity_poly.pdbx_strand_id
1 'polypeptide(L)'
;MSDADSREAVLQCVRAYREHLREYSRTNPLEVWYTRLDMKTLIAMAPDEKVKKTREQLADKARQRVVKNLFPKIVGEVAGRRRLVDQPPLLYHVNDAGFEERVREALVDYRESLSDERRVLLDRYHLEDFALKVVGIGSVGTRCFIGLFFDEEDHPLILQFKEERRSVLEPYAGKSQYDNQGQRVVMGQRLMQSSSDIFLGWLRGKRGYDFFVRQLRDMKMSAPSEEVTAAQIKRYAELCGWTLARAHAKSGDATTISGYLGKGDTFDDAIGAFSLAYADQTERDHAALAKVVSAGRLEALVEE
;
A
#
# COMPACT_ATOMS: atom_id res chain seq x y z
N MET A 1 -6.27 16.98 18.35
CA MET A 1 -4.91 16.95 18.92
C MET A 1 -4.37 18.38 18.86
N SER A 2 -3.56 18.83 19.83
CA SER A 2 -2.98 20.19 19.76
C SER A 2 -1.89 20.29 18.69
N ASP A 3 -1.55 21.49 18.22
CA ASP A 3 -0.41 21.71 17.31
C ASP A 3 0.90 21.25 17.94
N ALA A 4 1.07 21.47 19.24
CA ALA A 4 2.24 21.00 20.00
C ALA A 4 2.35 19.47 19.97
N ASP A 5 1.24 18.75 20.20
CA ASP A 5 1.22 17.29 20.12
C ASP A 5 1.45 16.77 18.70
N SER A 6 0.90 17.47 17.71
CA SER A 6 1.07 17.14 16.29
C SER A 6 2.51 17.32 15.84
N ARG A 7 3.12 18.46 16.20
CA ARG A 7 4.55 18.73 15.96
C ARG A 7 5.42 17.68 16.63
N GLU A 8 5.15 17.35 17.88
CA GLU A 8 5.91 16.33 18.60
C GLU A 8 5.80 14.95 17.92
N ALA A 9 4.62 14.55 17.43
CA ALA A 9 4.47 13.29 16.68
C ALA A 9 5.30 13.28 15.39
N VAL A 10 5.35 14.40 14.67
CA VAL A 10 6.20 14.56 13.48
C VAL A 10 7.67 14.43 13.86
N LEU A 11 8.11 15.14 14.89
CA LEU A 11 9.50 15.08 15.38
C LEU A 11 9.91 13.66 15.77
N GLN A 12 9.05 12.92 16.46
CA GLN A 12 9.31 11.52 16.82
C GLN A 12 9.49 10.63 15.57
N CYS A 13 8.67 10.83 14.53
CA CYS A 13 8.80 10.11 13.27
C CYS A 13 10.14 10.39 12.57
N VAL A 14 10.46 11.67 12.35
CA VAL A 14 11.65 12.05 11.58
C VAL A 14 12.94 11.80 12.35
N ARG A 15 12.91 11.96 13.68
CA ARG A 15 14.01 11.56 14.56
C ARG A 15 14.28 10.07 14.46
N ALA A 16 13.25 9.23 14.58
CA ALA A 16 13.38 7.78 14.43
C ALA A 16 13.92 7.41 13.03
N TYR A 17 13.44 8.09 11.98
CA TYR A 17 13.94 7.91 10.62
C TYR A 17 15.44 8.22 10.51
N ARG A 18 15.87 9.40 11.00
CA ARG A 18 17.26 9.87 10.94
C ARG A 18 18.20 9.00 11.78
N GLU A 19 17.82 8.67 13.02
CA GLU A 19 18.64 7.89 13.94
C GLU A 19 18.83 6.45 13.43
N HIS A 20 17.77 5.78 12.96
CA HIS A 20 17.89 4.43 12.42
C HIS A 20 18.59 4.38 11.07
N LEU A 21 18.44 5.38 10.19
CA LEU A 21 19.27 5.44 8.98
C LEU A 21 20.75 5.56 9.31
N ARG A 22 21.08 6.34 10.33
CA ARG A 22 22.46 6.47 10.79
C ARG A 22 23.00 5.18 11.39
N GLU A 23 22.17 4.43 12.11
CA GLU A 23 22.50 3.08 12.54
C GLU A 23 22.76 2.17 11.33
N TYR A 24 21.80 2.06 10.41
CA TYR A 24 21.91 1.21 9.21
C TYR A 24 23.07 1.58 8.29
N SER A 25 23.47 2.86 8.23
CA SER A 25 24.64 3.30 7.46
C SER A 25 25.97 2.70 7.95
N ARG A 26 25.98 2.14 9.17
CA ARG A 26 27.15 1.51 9.81
C ARG A 26 27.00 -0.01 9.93
N THR A 27 25.82 -0.53 9.59
CA THR A 27 25.49 -1.95 9.62
C THR A 27 25.91 -2.60 8.30
N ASN A 28 26.28 -3.88 8.34
CA ASN A 28 26.59 -4.62 7.12
C ASN A 28 25.36 -4.67 6.19
N PRO A 29 25.50 -4.47 4.87
CA PRO A 29 24.35 -4.52 3.94
C PRO A 29 23.52 -5.81 4.01
N LEU A 30 24.14 -6.98 4.24
CA LEU A 30 23.42 -8.24 4.42
C LEU A 30 22.63 -8.26 5.73
N GLU A 31 23.18 -7.73 6.81
CA GLU A 31 22.45 -7.58 8.07
C GLU A 31 21.25 -6.64 7.90
N VAL A 32 21.44 -5.48 7.26
CA VAL A 32 20.33 -4.57 6.90
C VAL A 32 19.27 -5.32 6.08
N TRP A 33 19.68 -6.14 5.12
CA TRP A 33 18.77 -6.93 4.30
C TRP A 33 17.93 -7.93 5.11
N TYR A 34 18.52 -8.54 6.14
CA TYR A 34 17.85 -9.49 7.02
C TYR A 34 17.05 -8.84 8.15
N THR A 35 17.21 -7.54 8.40
CA THR A 35 16.41 -6.84 9.42
C THR A 35 14.91 -6.92 9.12
N ARG A 36 14.12 -7.18 10.17
CA ARG A 36 12.66 -7.25 10.09
C ARG A 36 12.05 -6.49 11.25
N LEU A 37 11.11 -5.60 10.92
CA LEU A 37 10.17 -5.06 11.89
C LEU A 37 8.90 -5.92 11.82
N ASP A 38 8.92 -7.03 12.54
CA ASP A 38 7.78 -7.95 12.60
C ASP A 38 6.95 -7.74 13.87
N MET A 39 5.82 -8.45 13.95
CA MET A 39 4.92 -8.32 15.09
C MET A 39 5.55 -8.80 16.40
N LYS A 40 6.53 -9.73 16.36
CA LYS A 40 7.23 -10.17 17.57
C LYS A 40 8.11 -9.04 18.11
N THR A 41 8.86 -8.38 17.24
CA THR A 41 9.64 -7.18 17.59
C THR A 41 8.73 -6.10 18.16
N LEU A 42 7.59 -5.83 17.53
CA LEU A 42 6.62 -4.85 18.04
C LEU A 42 6.05 -5.24 19.41
N ILE A 43 5.72 -6.52 19.65
CA ILE A 43 5.24 -6.97 20.97
C ILE A 43 6.34 -6.81 22.03
N ALA A 44 7.58 -7.18 21.70
CA ALA A 44 8.72 -7.07 22.61
C ALA A 44 9.05 -5.61 23.00
N MET A 45 8.81 -4.67 22.08
CA MET A 45 9.01 -3.23 22.30
C MET A 45 7.79 -2.56 22.95
N ALA A 46 6.91 -3.31 23.61
CA ALA A 46 5.80 -2.72 24.33
C ALA A 46 6.33 -1.96 25.57
N PRO A 47 5.91 -0.70 25.77
CA PRO A 47 6.34 0.09 26.92
C PRO A 47 5.79 -0.42 28.25
N ASP A 48 4.70 -1.19 28.20
CA ASP A 48 4.03 -1.77 29.35
C ASP A 48 3.25 -3.05 28.98
N GLU A 49 2.87 -3.83 29.99
CA GLU A 49 2.14 -5.10 29.80
C GLU A 49 0.75 -4.91 29.17
N LYS A 50 0.10 -3.74 29.35
CA LYS A 50 -1.20 -3.47 28.72
C LYS A 50 -1.04 -3.32 27.20
N VAL A 51 -0.04 -2.58 26.75
CA VAL A 51 0.27 -2.40 25.33
C VAL A 51 0.74 -3.73 24.73
N LYS A 52 1.55 -4.50 25.46
CA LYS A 52 2.01 -5.83 25.01
C LYS A 52 0.84 -6.75 24.72
N LYS A 53 -0.08 -6.91 25.69
CA LYS A 53 -1.29 -7.72 25.54
C LYS A 53 -2.18 -7.23 24.38
N THR A 54 -2.28 -5.91 24.20
CA THR A 54 -3.02 -5.32 23.08
C THR A 54 -2.38 -5.69 21.73
N ARG A 55 -1.05 -5.62 21.61
CA ARG A 55 -0.30 -6.01 20.40
C ARG A 55 -0.41 -7.50 20.13
N GLU A 56 -0.37 -8.34 21.15
CA GLU A 56 -0.58 -9.81 21.04
C GLU A 56 -1.99 -10.13 20.51
N GLN A 57 -3.03 -9.53 21.10
CA GLN A 57 -4.41 -9.70 20.63
C GLN A 57 -4.60 -9.23 19.19
N LEU A 58 -3.95 -8.13 18.81
CA LEU A 58 -3.95 -7.62 17.44
C LEU A 58 -3.29 -8.60 16.48
N ALA A 59 -2.15 -9.19 16.87
CA ALA A 59 -1.44 -10.21 16.12
C ALA A 59 -2.30 -11.46 15.87
N ASP A 60 -2.99 -11.94 16.90
CA ASP A 60 -3.83 -13.12 16.81
C ASP A 60 -5.07 -12.85 15.94
N LYS A 61 -5.71 -11.69 16.09
CA LYS A 61 -6.81 -11.26 15.21
C LYS A 61 -6.36 -11.16 13.76
N ALA A 62 -5.17 -10.63 13.49
CA ALA A 62 -4.63 -10.54 12.14
C ALA A 62 -4.43 -11.93 11.51
N ARG A 63 -3.89 -12.89 12.26
CA ARG A 63 -3.73 -14.30 11.80
C ARG A 63 -5.08 -14.94 11.47
N GLN A 64 -6.09 -14.75 12.31
CA GLN A 64 -7.43 -15.31 12.09
C GLN A 64 -8.13 -14.70 10.85
N ARG A 65 -7.89 -13.41 10.55
CA ARG A 65 -8.50 -12.72 9.40
C ARG A 65 -7.93 -13.13 8.04
N VAL A 66 -6.66 -13.54 7.97
CA VAL A 66 -6.02 -14.01 6.72
C VAL A 66 -6.81 -15.18 6.10
N VAL A 67 -7.52 -15.96 6.92
CA VAL A 67 -8.23 -17.17 6.48
C VAL A 67 -9.67 -16.91 6.00
N LYS A 68 -10.35 -15.83 6.42
CA LYS A 68 -11.84 -15.82 6.38
C LYS A 68 -12.56 -14.73 5.57
N ASN A 69 -11.96 -13.58 5.23
CA ASN A 69 -12.81 -12.36 5.19
C ASN A 69 -12.94 -11.55 3.89
N LEU A 70 -12.40 -11.98 2.75
CA LEU A 70 -12.68 -11.26 1.49
C LEU A 70 -13.75 -11.92 0.62
N PHE A 71 -13.69 -13.24 0.49
CA PHE A 71 -14.51 -14.00 -0.43
C PHE A 71 -16.03 -13.81 -0.28
N PRO A 72 -16.63 -13.93 0.93
CA PRO A 72 -18.10 -13.94 1.03
C PRO A 72 -18.77 -12.57 0.80
N LYS A 73 -18.02 -11.46 0.76
CA LYS A 73 -18.60 -10.11 0.64
C LYS A 73 -18.79 -9.64 -0.79
N ILE A 74 -17.97 -10.11 -1.73
CA ILE A 74 -17.95 -9.63 -3.11
C ILE A 74 -18.19 -10.73 -4.13
N VAL A 75 -18.26 -12.00 -3.70
CA VAL A 75 -18.55 -13.15 -4.55
C VAL A 75 -19.94 -13.69 -4.23
N GLY A 76 -20.77 -13.83 -5.25
CA GLY A 76 -22.08 -14.48 -5.22
C GLY A 76 -22.10 -15.69 -6.15
N GLU A 77 -23.29 -16.22 -6.41
CA GLU A 77 -23.51 -17.31 -7.35
C GLU A 77 -24.54 -16.87 -8.41
N VAL A 78 -24.20 -17.03 -9.69
CA VAL A 78 -25.06 -16.70 -10.81
C VAL A 78 -25.07 -17.90 -11.76
N ALA A 79 -26.25 -18.49 -11.97
CA ALA A 79 -26.43 -19.69 -12.80
C ALA A 79 -25.45 -20.84 -12.46
N GLY A 80 -25.23 -21.09 -11.16
CA GLY A 80 -24.36 -22.16 -10.67
C GLY A 80 -22.87 -21.86 -10.72
N ARG A 81 -22.46 -20.65 -11.14
CA ARG A 81 -21.05 -20.22 -11.17
C ARG A 81 -20.77 -19.12 -10.16
N ARG A 82 -19.59 -19.17 -9.54
CA ARG A 82 -19.12 -18.15 -8.60
C ARG A 82 -18.78 -16.89 -9.38
N ARG A 83 -19.39 -15.76 -9.02
CA ARG A 83 -19.24 -14.51 -9.76
C ARG A 83 -19.06 -13.33 -8.81
N LEU A 84 -18.28 -12.34 -9.21
CA LEU A 84 -18.22 -11.04 -8.56
C LEU A 84 -19.58 -10.35 -8.65
N VAL A 85 -20.08 -9.83 -7.54
CA VAL A 85 -21.39 -9.16 -7.50
C VAL A 85 -21.23 -7.71 -7.92
N ASP A 86 -21.94 -7.29 -8.97
CA ASP A 86 -21.96 -5.90 -9.39
C ASP A 86 -22.51 -4.98 -8.29
N GLN A 87 -21.75 -3.94 -7.99
CA GLN A 87 -22.09 -2.85 -7.07
C GLN A 87 -21.71 -1.50 -7.73
N PRO A 88 -22.41 -1.06 -8.80
CA PRO A 88 -22.05 0.19 -9.47
C PRO A 88 -22.18 1.40 -8.53
N PRO A 89 -21.26 2.39 -8.61
CA PRO A 89 -20.14 2.48 -9.54
C PRO A 89 -18.84 1.80 -9.05
N LEU A 90 -18.85 1.15 -7.88
CA LEU A 90 -17.65 0.69 -7.19
C LEU A 90 -17.08 -0.63 -7.70
N LEU A 91 -17.93 -1.53 -8.17
CA LEU A 91 -17.56 -2.82 -8.74
C LEU A 91 -18.52 -3.13 -9.89
N TYR A 92 -18.02 -3.32 -11.09
CA TYR A 92 -18.88 -3.67 -12.22
C TYR A 92 -18.12 -4.40 -13.33
N HIS A 93 -18.81 -5.25 -14.07
CA HIS A 93 -18.25 -5.88 -15.27
C HIS A 93 -18.16 -4.90 -16.43
N VAL A 94 -17.05 -4.95 -17.17
CA VAL A 94 -16.87 -4.12 -18.37
C VAL A 94 -17.53 -4.82 -19.55
N ASN A 95 -18.53 -4.17 -20.15
CA ASN A 95 -19.19 -4.65 -21.36
C ASN A 95 -18.52 -4.04 -22.61
N ASP A 96 -17.31 -4.50 -22.94
CA ASP A 96 -16.53 -4.09 -24.11
C ASP A 96 -16.18 -5.34 -24.96
N ALA A 97 -16.39 -5.26 -26.27
CA ALA A 97 -16.12 -6.38 -27.17
C ALA A 97 -14.63 -6.78 -27.13
N GLY A 98 -14.38 -8.09 -27.04
CA GLY A 98 -13.03 -8.65 -26.96
C GLY A 98 -12.31 -8.40 -25.63
N PHE A 99 -13.01 -7.91 -24.59
CA PHE A 99 -12.40 -7.62 -23.29
C PHE A 99 -11.87 -8.88 -22.61
N GLU A 100 -12.62 -9.97 -22.69
CA GLU A 100 -12.26 -11.26 -22.10
C GLU A 100 -10.99 -11.86 -22.71
N GLU A 101 -10.86 -11.81 -24.04
CA GLU A 101 -9.65 -12.22 -24.76
C GLU A 101 -8.45 -11.37 -24.34
N ARG A 102 -8.63 -10.03 -24.24
CA ARG A 102 -7.57 -9.13 -23.76
C ARG A 102 -7.13 -9.44 -22.33
N VAL A 103 -8.07 -9.83 -21.46
CA VAL A 103 -7.77 -10.27 -20.09
C VAL A 103 -6.93 -11.55 -20.12
N ARG A 104 -7.34 -12.56 -20.90
CA ARG A 104 -6.58 -13.82 -21.03
C ARG A 104 -5.16 -13.60 -21.54
N GLU A 105 -4.99 -12.77 -22.57
CA GLU A 105 -3.67 -12.41 -23.08
C GLU A 105 -2.83 -11.67 -22.03
N ALA A 106 -3.42 -10.72 -21.31
CA ALA A 106 -2.72 -10.00 -20.24
C ALA A 106 -2.27 -10.92 -19.10
N LEU A 107 -3.01 -12.00 -18.82
CA LEU A 107 -2.62 -12.99 -17.81
C LEU A 107 -1.38 -13.80 -18.22
N VAL A 108 -1.16 -14.01 -19.52
CA VAL A 108 0.09 -14.62 -20.01
C VAL A 108 1.28 -13.71 -19.69
N ASP A 109 1.19 -12.42 -20.03
CA ASP A 109 2.25 -11.45 -19.72
C ASP A 109 2.50 -11.33 -18.20
N TYR A 110 1.43 -11.34 -17.40
CA TYR A 110 1.53 -11.36 -15.95
C TYR A 110 2.28 -12.59 -15.43
N ARG A 111 1.90 -13.78 -15.92
CA ARG A 111 2.54 -15.05 -15.53
C ARG A 111 4.04 -15.00 -15.81
N GLU A 112 4.44 -14.46 -16.95
CA GLU A 112 5.86 -14.33 -17.32
C GLU A 112 6.65 -13.34 -16.43
N SER A 113 5.97 -12.44 -15.71
CA SER A 113 6.63 -11.56 -14.72
C SER A 113 6.94 -12.24 -13.38
N LEU A 114 6.35 -13.41 -13.12
CA LEU A 114 6.56 -14.17 -11.90
C LEU A 114 7.79 -15.07 -12.01
N SER A 115 8.39 -15.41 -10.87
CA SER A 115 9.44 -16.44 -10.78
C SER A 115 8.85 -17.84 -11.02
N ASP A 116 9.67 -18.77 -11.48
CA ASP A 116 9.24 -20.10 -11.93
C ASP A 116 8.44 -20.86 -10.86
N GLU A 117 8.86 -20.80 -9.60
CA GLU A 117 8.16 -21.47 -8.50
C GLU A 117 6.79 -20.85 -8.21
N ARG A 118 6.59 -19.57 -8.56
CA ARG A 118 5.30 -18.88 -8.43
C ARG A 118 4.39 -19.13 -9.61
N ARG A 119 4.95 -19.34 -10.81
CA ARG A 119 4.19 -19.79 -11.98
C ARG A 119 3.54 -21.15 -11.72
N VAL A 120 4.29 -22.11 -11.18
CA VAL A 120 3.78 -23.45 -10.82
C VAL A 120 2.59 -23.36 -9.85
N LEU A 121 2.62 -22.42 -8.90
CA LEU A 121 1.48 -22.20 -7.99
C LEU A 121 0.31 -21.51 -8.71
N LEU A 122 0.58 -20.47 -9.50
CA LEU A 122 -0.45 -19.73 -10.24
C LEU A 122 -1.20 -20.64 -11.22
N ASP A 123 -0.51 -21.57 -11.88
CA ASP A 123 -1.07 -22.48 -12.88
C ASP A 123 -2.11 -23.46 -12.31
N ARG A 124 -2.20 -23.58 -10.99
CA ARG A 124 -3.25 -24.36 -10.30
C ARG A 124 -4.57 -23.60 -10.18
N TYR A 125 -4.57 -22.30 -10.48
CA TYR A 125 -5.73 -21.43 -10.36
C TYR A 125 -6.25 -21.04 -11.75
N HIS A 126 -7.55 -21.22 -11.96
CA HIS A 126 -8.23 -20.85 -13.19
C HIS A 126 -9.05 -19.58 -13.00
N LEU A 127 -9.01 -18.67 -13.98
CA LEU A 127 -9.83 -17.46 -13.96
C LEU A 127 -11.31 -17.84 -14.14
N GLU A 128 -12.13 -17.52 -13.15
CA GLU A 128 -13.57 -17.72 -13.17
C GLU A 128 -14.32 -16.44 -13.56
N ASP A 129 -13.88 -15.28 -13.05
CA ASP A 129 -14.57 -14.01 -13.31
C ASP A 129 -13.64 -12.79 -13.22
N PHE A 130 -14.01 -11.68 -13.85
CA PHE A 130 -13.20 -10.47 -13.91
C PHE A 130 -14.06 -9.20 -13.97
N ALA A 131 -13.77 -8.24 -13.09
CA ALA A 131 -14.52 -6.99 -13.00
C ALA A 131 -13.62 -5.77 -12.78
N LEU A 132 -14.13 -4.59 -13.14
CA LEU A 132 -13.51 -3.32 -12.79
C LEU A 132 -13.90 -2.96 -11.37
N LYS A 133 -12.91 -2.60 -10.55
CA LYS A 133 -13.10 -2.13 -9.18
C LYS A 133 -12.59 -0.70 -9.05
N VAL A 134 -13.47 0.24 -8.73
CA VAL A 134 -13.06 1.59 -8.32
C VAL A 134 -12.42 1.50 -6.94
N VAL A 135 -11.25 2.12 -6.81
CA VAL A 135 -10.44 2.15 -5.59
C VAL A 135 -10.34 3.56 -5.04
N GLY A 136 -9.80 3.70 -3.83
CA GLY A 136 -9.81 4.95 -3.06
C GLY A 136 -9.13 6.14 -3.75
N ILE A 137 -9.32 7.30 -3.13
CA ILE A 137 -9.02 8.66 -3.61
C ILE A 137 -7.70 8.85 -4.37
N GLY A 138 -6.61 8.18 -3.98
CA GLY A 138 -5.30 8.32 -4.64
C GLY A 138 -5.18 7.63 -6.01
N SER A 139 -6.25 7.03 -6.53
CA SER A 139 -6.24 6.30 -7.81
C SER A 139 -7.55 6.45 -8.59
N VAL A 140 -8.38 7.44 -8.22
CA VAL A 140 -9.57 7.81 -9.00
C VAL A 140 -9.13 8.25 -10.41
N GLY A 141 -9.82 7.76 -11.43
CA GLY A 141 -9.47 7.99 -12.83
C GLY A 141 -8.38 7.06 -13.40
N THR A 142 -7.88 6.10 -12.63
CA THR A 142 -7.00 5.03 -13.11
C THR A 142 -7.73 3.69 -13.18
N ARG A 143 -7.27 2.79 -14.04
CA ARG A 143 -7.88 1.46 -14.19
C ARG A 143 -7.46 0.56 -13.04
N CYS A 144 -8.44 -0.03 -12.38
CA CYS A 144 -8.22 -1.08 -11.40
C CYS A 144 -9.20 -2.20 -11.65
N PHE A 145 -8.68 -3.41 -11.81
CA PHE A 145 -9.47 -4.62 -12.05
C PHE A 145 -9.22 -5.65 -10.96
N ILE A 146 -10.16 -6.57 -10.82
CA ILE A 146 -10.01 -7.75 -9.98
C ILE A 146 -10.35 -8.99 -10.81
N GLY A 147 -9.54 -10.03 -10.66
CA GLY A 147 -9.82 -11.37 -11.19
C GLY A 147 -10.11 -12.32 -10.04
N LEU A 148 -11.19 -13.09 -10.17
CA LEU A 148 -11.58 -14.17 -9.30
C LEU A 148 -11.08 -15.49 -9.90
N PHE A 149 -10.33 -16.24 -9.11
CA PHE A 149 -9.74 -17.51 -9.53
C PHE A 149 -10.06 -18.61 -8.51
N PHE A 150 -10.10 -19.86 -8.98
CA PHE A 150 -10.25 -21.05 -8.15
C PHE A 150 -9.26 -22.14 -8.55
N ASP A 151 -8.84 -22.94 -7.58
CA ASP A 151 -8.17 -24.21 -7.86
C ASP A 151 -9.20 -25.33 -8.12
N GLU A 152 -8.73 -26.55 -8.39
CA GLU A 152 -9.59 -27.72 -8.65
C GLU A 152 -10.49 -28.11 -7.46
N GLU A 153 -10.18 -27.62 -6.25
CA GLU A 153 -10.93 -27.90 -5.01
C GLU A 153 -11.78 -26.69 -4.57
N ASP A 154 -12.03 -25.72 -5.46
CA ASP A 154 -12.80 -24.49 -5.21
C ASP A 154 -12.20 -23.57 -4.13
N HIS A 155 -10.88 -23.64 -3.87
CA HIS A 155 -10.21 -22.64 -3.03
C HIS A 155 -10.01 -21.32 -3.78
N PRO A 156 -10.47 -20.18 -3.22
CA PRO A 156 -10.46 -18.93 -3.97
C PRO A 156 -9.12 -18.19 -3.89
N LEU A 157 -8.76 -17.55 -5.00
CA LEU A 157 -7.72 -16.55 -5.11
C LEU A 157 -8.29 -15.31 -5.80
N ILE A 158 -8.10 -14.12 -5.21
CA ILE A 158 -8.50 -12.86 -5.84
C ILE A 158 -7.24 -12.04 -6.10
N LEU A 159 -6.98 -11.73 -7.38
CA LEU A 159 -5.89 -10.86 -7.79
C LEU A 159 -6.42 -9.49 -8.18
N GLN A 160 -5.69 -8.44 -7.81
CA GLN A 160 -5.96 -7.06 -8.18
C GLN A 160 -4.90 -6.57 -9.16
N PHE A 161 -5.36 -5.98 -10.26
CA PHE A 161 -4.56 -5.40 -11.33
C PHE A 161 -4.73 -3.89 -11.30
N LYS A 162 -3.67 -3.16 -11.01
CA LYS A 162 -3.75 -1.70 -10.83
C LYS A 162 -2.85 -0.99 -11.83
N GLU A 163 -3.43 -0.07 -12.58
CA GLU A 163 -2.73 0.74 -13.57
C GLU A 163 -1.68 1.60 -12.88
N GLU A 164 -0.47 1.57 -13.45
CA GLU A 164 0.65 2.37 -13.01
C GLU A 164 1.06 3.35 -14.09
N ARG A 165 1.14 4.62 -13.68
CA ARG A 165 1.59 5.71 -14.53
C ARG A 165 3.06 6.03 -14.23
N ARG A 166 3.65 6.87 -15.07
CA ARG A 166 4.97 7.44 -14.79
C ARG A 166 4.97 8.12 -13.43
N SER A 167 6.10 8.01 -12.73
CA SER A 167 6.25 8.61 -11.41
C SER A 167 6.08 10.12 -11.52
N VAL A 168 5.29 10.72 -10.62
CA VAL A 168 5.22 12.19 -10.49
C VAL A 168 6.58 12.80 -10.13
N LEU A 169 7.49 11.99 -9.59
CA LEU A 169 8.86 12.39 -9.27
C LEU A 169 9.82 12.27 -10.46
N GLU A 170 9.44 11.62 -11.56
CA GLU A 170 10.32 11.41 -12.72
C GLU A 170 10.97 12.70 -13.27
N PRO A 171 10.26 13.85 -13.36
CA PRO A 171 10.87 15.11 -13.80
C PRO A 171 11.96 15.67 -12.87
N TYR A 172 12.01 15.21 -11.61
CA TYR A 172 12.91 15.73 -10.57
C TYR A 172 13.98 14.73 -10.15
N ALA A 173 13.66 13.44 -10.20
CA ALA A 173 14.52 12.33 -9.77
C ALA A 173 15.10 11.52 -10.94
N GLY A 174 14.75 11.88 -12.19
CA GLY A 174 15.18 11.20 -13.39
C GLY A 174 14.25 10.05 -13.82
N LYS A 175 14.45 9.60 -15.06
CA LYS A 175 13.67 8.52 -15.68
C LYS A 175 13.87 7.21 -14.91
N SER A 176 12.78 6.43 -14.76
CA SER A 176 12.91 5.07 -14.23
C SER A 176 13.81 4.20 -15.12
N GLN A 177 14.63 3.36 -14.50
CA GLN A 177 15.38 2.31 -15.19
C GLN A 177 14.48 1.23 -15.80
N TYR A 178 13.23 1.11 -15.32
CA TYR A 178 12.26 0.16 -15.84
C TYR A 178 11.38 0.85 -16.88
N ASP A 179 11.25 0.22 -18.05
CA ASP A 179 10.34 0.70 -19.08
C ASP A 179 8.86 0.50 -18.69
N ASN A 180 8.56 -0.59 -17.97
CA ASN A 180 7.23 -0.89 -17.45
C ASN A 180 7.02 -0.28 -16.05
N GLN A 181 5.99 0.56 -15.90
CA GLN A 181 5.69 1.23 -14.62
C GLN A 181 5.17 0.29 -13.53
N GLY A 182 4.51 -0.81 -13.91
CA GLY A 182 4.17 -1.90 -13.01
C GLY A 182 5.42 -2.59 -12.46
N GLN A 183 6.41 -2.86 -13.33
CA GLN A 183 7.70 -3.41 -12.91
C GLN A 183 8.42 -2.47 -11.93
N ARG A 184 8.42 -1.15 -12.19
CA ARG A 184 8.97 -0.14 -11.27
C ARG A 184 8.38 -0.25 -9.87
N VAL A 185 7.06 -0.37 -9.77
CA VAL A 185 6.36 -0.49 -8.47
C VAL A 185 6.66 -1.82 -7.79
N VAL A 186 6.62 -2.93 -8.54
CA VAL A 186 6.90 -4.27 -8.00
C VAL A 186 8.30 -4.37 -7.45
N MET A 187 9.30 -3.87 -8.19
CA MET A 187 10.69 -3.89 -7.74
C MET A 187 10.89 -2.99 -6.51
N GLY A 188 10.30 -1.80 -6.48
CA GLY A 188 10.31 -0.96 -5.28
C GLY A 188 9.72 -1.66 -4.06
N GLN A 189 8.59 -2.35 -4.21
CA GLN A 189 7.97 -3.11 -3.13
C GLN A 189 8.86 -4.26 -2.65
N ARG A 190 9.41 -5.07 -3.57
CA ARG A 190 10.31 -6.19 -3.24
C ARG A 190 11.59 -5.74 -2.52
N LEU A 191 12.14 -4.58 -2.87
CA LEU A 191 13.32 -4.01 -2.21
C LEU A 191 12.99 -3.52 -0.79
N MET A 192 11.94 -2.72 -0.64
CA MET A 192 11.63 -2.01 0.61
C MET A 192 10.93 -2.91 1.66
N GLN A 193 10.03 -3.78 1.22
CA GLN A 193 9.24 -4.60 2.14
C GLN A 193 10.08 -5.74 2.72
N SER A 194 9.79 -6.11 3.97
CA SER A 194 10.41 -7.28 4.62
C SER A 194 9.78 -8.61 4.17
N SER A 195 8.52 -8.55 3.75
CA SER A 195 7.77 -9.66 3.17
C SER A 195 6.76 -9.06 2.18
N SER A 196 6.93 -9.39 0.91
CA SER A 196 6.03 -8.98 -0.16
C SER A 196 5.01 -10.08 -0.46
N ASP A 197 3.92 -9.70 -1.11
CA ASP A 197 2.98 -10.67 -1.68
C ASP A 197 3.69 -11.56 -2.71
N ILE A 198 3.51 -12.88 -2.60
CA ILE A 198 4.14 -13.87 -3.48
C ILE A 198 3.67 -13.78 -4.94
N PHE A 199 2.52 -13.14 -5.18
CA PHE A 199 1.93 -12.91 -6.49
C PHE A 199 2.18 -11.47 -6.99
N LEU A 200 3.08 -10.71 -6.36
CA LEU A 200 3.56 -9.44 -6.93
C LEU A 200 4.18 -9.69 -8.29
N GLY A 201 3.53 -9.19 -9.35
CA GLY A 201 4.00 -9.22 -10.72
C GLY A 201 3.49 -8.00 -11.48
N TRP A 202 3.80 -7.92 -12.76
CA TRP A 202 3.42 -6.81 -13.62
C TRP A 202 3.06 -7.30 -15.01
N LEU A 203 2.37 -6.47 -15.78
CA LEU A 203 2.05 -6.74 -17.18
C LEU A 203 1.94 -5.42 -17.95
N ARG A 204 1.91 -5.51 -19.27
CA ARG A 204 1.55 -4.39 -20.15
C ARG A 204 0.37 -4.83 -21.02
N GLY A 205 -0.80 -4.21 -20.82
CA GLY A 205 -1.97 -4.53 -21.63
C GLY A 205 -1.79 -4.11 -23.09
N LYS A 206 -2.55 -4.71 -24.00
CA LYS A 206 -2.50 -4.42 -25.45
C LYS A 206 -2.67 -2.94 -25.81
N ARG A 207 -3.38 -2.18 -24.98
CA ARG A 207 -3.57 -0.72 -25.16
C ARG A 207 -2.37 0.12 -24.62
N GLY A 208 -1.28 -0.52 -24.21
CA GLY A 208 -0.06 0.13 -23.74
C GLY A 208 -0.06 0.57 -22.26
N TYR A 209 -1.10 0.20 -21.50
CA TYR A 209 -1.17 0.50 -20.07
C TYR A 209 -0.35 -0.51 -19.27
N ASP A 210 0.47 0.00 -18.35
CA ASP A 210 1.24 -0.81 -17.42
C ASP A 210 0.44 -1.08 -16.16
N PHE A 211 0.52 -2.31 -15.64
CA PHE A 211 -0.15 -2.69 -14.41
C PHE A 211 0.82 -3.41 -13.48
N PHE A 212 0.66 -3.21 -12.18
CA PHE A 212 1.13 -4.20 -11.21
C PHE A 212 -0.03 -5.05 -10.71
N VAL A 213 0.30 -6.26 -10.27
CA VAL A 213 -0.63 -7.27 -9.80
C VAL A 213 -0.27 -7.65 -8.37
N ARG A 214 -1.27 -7.90 -7.52
CA ARG A 214 -1.12 -8.41 -6.15
C ARG A 214 -2.35 -9.21 -5.75
N GLN A 215 -2.27 -10.01 -4.68
CA GLN A 215 -3.50 -10.52 -4.05
C GLN A 215 -4.30 -9.35 -3.49
N LEU A 216 -5.60 -9.38 -3.73
CA LEU A 216 -6.50 -8.54 -2.99
C LEU A 216 -6.66 -9.16 -1.60
N ARG A 217 -6.06 -8.51 -0.60
CA ARG A 217 -6.25 -8.84 0.81
C ARG A 217 -6.92 -7.66 1.48
N ASP A 218 -8.11 -7.85 2.05
CA ASP A 218 -8.70 -6.84 2.94
C ASP A 218 -8.03 -6.94 4.33
N MET A 219 -6.76 -6.56 4.36
CA MET A 219 -5.98 -6.39 5.58
C MET A 219 -5.84 -4.91 5.93
N LYS A 220 -6.79 -4.06 5.53
CA LYS A 220 -6.83 -2.69 6.03
C LYS A 220 -7.29 -2.72 7.49
N MET A 221 -6.38 -3.05 8.40
CA MET A 221 -6.47 -2.48 9.73
C MET A 221 -6.06 -1.02 9.60
N SER A 222 -7.03 -0.20 9.22
CA SER A 222 -6.93 1.24 9.46
C SER A 222 -6.89 1.42 10.97
N ALA A 223 -5.85 2.09 11.48
CA ALA A 223 -5.88 2.53 12.88
C ALA A 223 -7.09 3.48 13.01
N PRO A 224 -8.07 3.19 13.88
CA PRO A 224 -9.26 4.04 14.01
C PRO A 224 -8.80 5.42 14.48
N SER A 225 -8.80 6.42 13.59
CA SER A 225 -8.22 7.75 13.84
C SER A 225 -8.98 8.57 14.89
N GLU A 226 -10.25 8.23 15.11
CA GLU A 226 -11.17 9.00 15.96
C GLU A 226 -10.94 8.78 17.47
N GLU A 227 -10.26 7.69 17.86
CA GLU A 227 -10.06 7.31 19.27
C GLU A 227 -8.58 7.24 19.70
N VAL A 228 -7.65 7.72 18.86
CA VAL A 228 -6.21 7.62 19.17
C VAL A 228 -5.75 8.76 20.07
N THR A 229 -5.13 8.42 21.21
CA THR A 229 -4.48 9.39 22.09
C THR A 229 -3.19 9.95 21.45
N ALA A 230 -2.78 11.16 21.83
CA ALA A 230 -1.52 11.76 21.37
C ALA A 230 -0.31 10.83 21.60
N ALA A 231 -0.26 10.13 22.74
CA ALA A 231 0.81 9.18 23.04
C ALA A 231 0.81 7.95 22.11
N GLN A 232 -0.36 7.48 21.67
CA GLN A 232 -0.45 6.40 20.68
C GLN A 232 -0.03 6.88 19.29
N ILE A 233 -0.41 8.10 18.89
CA ILE A 233 0.02 8.69 17.60
C ILE A 233 1.53 8.86 17.56
N LYS A 234 2.16 9.42 18.61
CA LYS A 234 3.62 9.61 18.69
C LYS A 234 4.38 8.28 18.52
N ARG A 235 3.93 7.22 19.21
CA ARG A 235 4.52 5.87 19.06
C ARG A 235 4.29 5.27 17.67
N TYR A 236 3.13 5.50 17.08
CA TYR A 236 2.86 5.04 15.72
C TYR A 236 3.75 5.78 14.70
N ALA A 237 3.95 7.08 14.89
CA ALA A 237 4.79 7.92 14.07
C ALA A 237 6.27 7.49 14.14
N GLU A 238 6.79 7.22 15.34
CA GLU A 238 8.12 6.63 15.56
C GLU A 238 8.31 5.32 14.76
N LEU A 239 7.34 4.40 14.84
CA LEU A 239 7.37 3.14 14.08
C LEU A 239 7.33 3.35 12.57
N CYS A 240 6.60 4.37 12.09
CA CYS A 240 6.57 4.75 10.68
C CYS A 240 7.94 5.25 10.22
N GLY A 241 8.57 6.13 11.00
CA GLY A 241 9.91 6.64 10.75
C GLY A 241 10.96 5.54 10.66
N TRP A 242 10.95 4.63 11.63
CA TRP A 242 11.85 3.47 11.61
C TRP A 242 11.58 2.53 10.42
N THR A 243 10.31 2.26 10.11
CA THR A 243 9.94 1.44 8.95
C THR A 243 10.47 2.03 7.65
N LEU A 244 10.36 3.34 7.49
CA LEU A 244 10.86 4.06 6.32
C LEU A 244 12.40 4.08 6.27
N ALA A 245 13.07 4.24 7.41
CA ALA A 245 14.53 4.17 7.50
C ALA A 245 15.05 2.82 7.02
N ARG A 246 14.42 1.72 7.47
CA ARG A 246 14.77 0.36 7.01
C ARG A 246 14.54 0.20 5.51
N ALA A 247 13.41 0.70 5.01
CA ALA A 247 13.09 0.64 3.59
C ALA A 247 14.16 1.34 2.75
N HIS A 248 14.52 2.58 3.11
CA HIS A 248 15.54 3.37 2.40
C HIS A 248 16.95 2.81 2.57
N ALA A 249 17.28 2.22 3.72
CA ALA A 249 18.56 1.55 3.91
C ALA A 249 18.70 0.27 3.06
N LYS A 250 17.60 -0.44 2.80
CA LYS A 250 17.58 -1.62 1.91
C LYS A 250 17.58 -1.25 0.43
N SER A 251 16.85 -0.21 0.05
CA SER A 251 16.60 0.13 -1.36
C SER A 251 17.50 1.22 -1.92
N GLY A 252 18.24 1.92 -1.06
CA GLY A 252 19.06 3.07 -1.43
C GLY A 252 20.34 3.16 -0.61
N ASP A 253 21.02 4.29 -0.71
CA ASP A 253 22.28 4.54 -0.02
C ASP A 253 22.03 5.17 1.36
N ALA A 254 22.00 4.32 2.39
CA ALA A 254 21.84 4.76 3.78
C ALA A 254 22.94 5.75 4.21
N THR A 255 24.16 5.61 3.69
CA THR A 255 25.31 6.45 4.07
C THR A 255 25.19 7.84 3.48
N THR A 256 24.82 7.94 2.19
CA THR A 256 24.56 9.25 1.56
C THR A 256 23.40 9.97 2.24
N ILE A 257 22.28 9.27 2.48
CA ILE A 257 21.12 9.88 3.15
C ILE A 257 21.49 10.30 4.58
N SER A 258 22.13 9.42 5.36
CA SER A 258 22.54 9.76 6.73
C SER A 258 23.53 10.92 6.77
N GLY A 259 24.46 10.99 5.81
CA GLY A 259 25.40 12.08 5.66
C GLY A 259 24.71 13.42 5.40
N TYR A 260 23.70 13.43 4.52
CA TYR A 260 22.88 14.61 4.22
C TYR A 260 22.07 15.09 5.43
N LEU A 261 21.44 14.16 6.16
CA LEU A 261 20.65 14.49 7.36
C LEU A 261 21.52 14.98 8.54
N GLY A 262 22.78 14.55 8.59
CA GLY A 262 23.72 14.92 9.64
C GLY A 262 23.37 14.33 11.01
N LYS A 263 23.94 14.93 12.06
CA LYS A 263 23.80 14.46 13.46
C LYS A 263 22.78 15.27 14.27
N GLY A 264 22.51 16.50 13.84
CA GLY A 264 21.60 17.42 14.53
C GLY A 264 20.13 17.15 14.20
N ASP A 265 19.28 18.02 14.73
CA ASP A 265 17.82 18.03 14.62
C ASP A 265 17.31 19.03 13.56
N THR A 266 18.19 19.70 12.82
CA THR A 266 17.80 20.71 11.81
C THR A 266 16.81 20.17 10.76
N PHE A 267 17.01 18.93 10.30
CA PHE A 267 16.05 18.26 9.42
C PHE A 267 14.73 17.99 10.14
N ASP A 268 14.80 17.51 11.37
CA ASP A 268 13.65 17.15 12.18
C ASP A 268 12.75 18.39 12.40
N ASP A 269 13.35 19.51 12.79
CA ASP A 269 12.68 20.80 12.98
C ASP A 269 12.08 21.36 11.70
N ALA A 270 12.80 21.25 10.57
CA ALA A 270 12.32 21.71 9.27
C ALA A 270 11.06 20.94 8.83
N ILE A 271 11.04 19.61 8.99
CA ILE A 271 9.85 18.80 8.70
C ILE A 271 8.72 19.12 9.69
N GLY A 272 9.04 19.30 10.99
CA GLY A 272 8.05 19.72 11.98
C GLY A 272 7.35 21.04 11.62
N ALA A 273 8.10 22.05 11.19
CA ALA A 273 7.56 23.33 10.73
C ALA A 273 6.74 23.18 9.44
N PHE A 274 7.25 22.43 8.46
CA PHE A 274 6.55 22.16 7.21
C PHE A 274 5.21 21.46 7.46
N SER A 275 5.16 20.46 8.34
CA SER A 275 3.94 19.70 8.62
C SER A 275 2.82 20.57 9.21
N LEU A 276 3.14 21.51 10.10
CA LEU A 276 2.14 22.45 10.62
C LEU A 276 1.63 23.39 9.51
N ALA A 277 2.54 23.98 8.73
CA ALA A 277 2.16 24.85 7.61
C ALA A 277 1.32 24.11 6.55
N TYR A 278 1.60 22.82 6.32
CA TYR A 278 0.85 21.98 5.40
C TYR A 278 -0.52 21.56 5.96
N ALA A 279 -0.64 21.40 7.29
CA ALA A 279 -1.93 21.20 7.94
C ALA A 279 -2.84 22.43 7.72
N ASP A 280 -2.33 23.65 7.97
CA ASP A 280 -3.08 24.89 7.72
C ASP A 280 -3.48 25.02 6.24
N GLN A 281 -2.60 24.62 5.32
CA GLN A 281 -2.91 24.64 3.89
C GLN A 281 -4.04 23.66 3.56
N THR A 282 -4.03 22.46 4.14
CA THR A 282 -5.07 21.44 3.94
C THR A 282 -6.42 21.94 4.44
N GLU A 283 -6.48 22.63 5.58
CA GLU A 283 -7.71 23.23 6.10
C GLU A 283 -8.25 24.33 5.18
N ARG A 284 -7.36 25.20 4.66
CA ARG A 284 -7.73 26.24 3.68
C ARG A 284 -8.27 25.64 2.39
N ASP A 285 -7.65 24.58 1.88
CA ASP A 285 -8.06 23.90 0.66
C ASP A 285 -9.43 23.22 0.84
N HIS A 286 -9.66 22.58 1.99
CA HIS A 286 -10.96 22.01 2.34
C HIS A 286 -12.04 23.10 2.44
N ALA A 287 -11.76 24.22 3.10
CA ALA A 287 -12.71 25.33 3.19
C ALA A 287 -13.04 25.93 1.82
N ALA A 288 -12.05 26.03 0.92
CA ALA A 288 -12.25 26.47 -0.45
C ALA A 288 -13.14 25.48 -1.24
N LEU A 289 -12.88 24.17 -1.11
CA LEU A 289 -13.72 23.12 -1.71
C LEU A 289 -15.16 23.20 -1.21
N ALA A 290 -15.37 23.26 0.10
CA ALA A 290 -16.70 23.35 0.71
C ALA A 290 -17.47 24.59 0.23
N LYS A 291 -16.80 25.73 0.06
CA LYS A 291 -17.40 26.95 -0.49
C LYS A 291 -17.80 26.82 -1.97
N VAL A 292 -17.01 26.10 -2.78
CA VAL A 292 -17.33 25.87 -4.19
C VAL A 292 -18.54 24.94 -4.32
N VAL A 293 -18.59 23.89 -3.49
CA VAL A 293 -19.71 22.94 -3.42
C VAL A 293 -20.98 23.63 -2.96
N SER A 294 -20.94 24.41 -1.88
CA SER A 294 -22.13 25.13 -1.38
C SER A 294 -22.65 26.19 -2.35
N ALA A 295 -21.78 26.74 -3.20
CA ALA A 295 -22.15 27.65 -4.28
C ALA A 295 -22.69 26.94 -5.54
N GLY A 296 -22.82 25.60 -5.53
CA GLY A 296 -23.32 24.81 -6.67
C GLY A 296 -22.39 24.80 -7.88
N ARG A 297 -21.12 25.21 -7.72
CA ARG A 297 -20.13 25.23 -8.81
C ARG A 297 -19.41 23.90 -9.00
N LEU A 298 -19.53 23.00 -8.03
CA LEU A 298 -19.02 21.64 -8.07
C LEU A 298 -20.05 20.72 -7.41
N GLU A 299 -20.40 19.63 -8.08
CA GLU A 299 -21.21 18.56 -7.50
C GLU A 299 -20.33 17.68 -6.60
N ALA A 300 -20.80 17.38 -5.39
CA ALA A 300 -20.14 16.47 -4.46
C ALA A 300 -21.14 15.43 -3.99
N LEU A 301 -20.77 14.16 -4.12
CA LEU A 301 -21.52 13.04 -3.53
C LEU A 301 -21.12 12.96 -2.06
N VAL A 302 -22.12 13.04 -1.18
CA VAL A 302 -21.94 12.81 0.26
C VAL A 302 -22.25 11.34 0.51
N GLU A 303 -21.26 10.56 0.95
CA GLU A 303 -21.53 9.23 1.50
C GLU A 303 -22.23 9.40 2.86
N GLU A 304 -23.43 8.82 3.01
CA GLU A 304 -24.11 8.67 4.30
C GLU A 304 -23.45 7.61 5.19
#